data_AF-A0A521ZPJ5-F1
#
_entry.id   AF-A0A521ZPJ5-F1
#
_cell.length_a   1.000
_cell.length_b   1.000
_cell.length_c   1.000
_cell.angle_alpha   90.00
_cell.angle_beta   90.00
_cell.angle_gamma   90.00
#
_symmetry.space_group_name_H-M   'P 1'
#
loop_
_entity.id
_entity.type
_entity.pdbx_description
1 polymer ?
#
loop_
_entity_poly.entity_id
_entity_poly.type
_entity_poly.pdbx_seq_one_letter_code
_entity_poly.pdbx_strand_id
1 'polypeptide(L)'
;MAWLAISCAGLAALAAEPFTSSRPAGPKARVVIVEDREATDSFRARAERIPAMVERGVTNLTSKATSREAWLSLVSTQDVVGIKVYSVPGPNSGTRPAVARAVVESLLAAGLPPKQIIIWDKSERDLRRAGYFEIGDELGVRVEASASAGYDDASSYTNSIIGSLVWGDHEFELTGPDIGKRSFVSKLVSQQITKIISLAPLLNHNSAGVSGNLYGLAVGSVDNTMRFELDPG
;
A
#
# COMPACT_ATOMS: atom_id res chain seq x y z
N MET A 1 57.94 -33.04 -19.48
CA MET A 1 57.58 -31.82 -20.22
C MET A 1 56.38 -31.21 -19.52
N ALA A 2 56.63 -30.30 -18.58
CA ALA A 2 55.60 -29.67 -17.77
C ALA A 2 55.18 -28.35 -18.44
N TRP A 3 53.88 -28.19 -18.70
CA TRP A 3 53.32 -26.93 -19.15
C TRP A 3 52.50 -26.34 -18.00
N LEU A 4 52.97 -25.19 -17.51
CA LEU A 4 52.26 -24.34 -16.56
C LEU A 4 51.46 -23.32 -17.37
N ALA A 5 50.13 -23.39 -17.33
CA ALA A 5 49.25 -22.35 -17.88
C ALA A 5 48.86 -21.40 -16.75
N ILE A 6 49.34 -20.16 -16.83
CA ILE A 6 48.95 -19.06 -15.95
C ILE A 6 47.61 -18.52 -16.47
N SER A 7 46.55 -18.61 -15.66
CA SER A 7 45.25 -17.98 -15.95
C SER A 7 45.19 -16.62 -15.25
N CYS A 8 45.21 -15.54 -16.02
CA CYS A 8 44.83 -14.21 -15.55
C CYS A 8 43.31 -14.09 -15.60
N ALA A 9 42.64 -14.17 -14.45
CA ALA A 9 41.24 -13.79 -14.34
C ALA A 9 41.16 -12.26 -14.17
N GLY A 10 40.85 -11.55 -15.24
CA GLY A 10 40.47 -10.14 -15.15
C GLY A 10 39.12 -10.01 -14.44
N LEU A 11 39.07 -9.20 -13.39
CA LEU A 11 37.82 -8.72 -12.81
C LEU A 11 37.13 -7.80 -13.83
N ALA A 12 36.21 -8.36 -14.61
CA ALA A 12 35.25 -7.55 -15.34
C ALA A 12 34.19 -7.07 -14.35
N ALA A 13 34.17 -5.76 -14.06
CA ALA A 13 33.05 -5.11 -13.40
C ALA A 13 31.80 -5.32 -14.28
N LEU A 14 30.78 -6.01 -13.76
CA LEU A 14 29.47 -6.05 -14.42
C LEU A 14 28.89 -4.63 -14.33
N ALA A 15 28.90 -3.93 -15.46
CA ALA A 15 28.05 -2.78 -15.67
C ALA A 15 26.58 -3.20 -15.47
N ALA A 16 25.78 -2.34 -14.85
CA ALA A 16 24.34 -2.55 -14.75
C ALA A 16 23.76 -2.78 -16.15
N GLU A 17 23.13 -3.93 -16.37
CA GLU A 17 22.45 -4.24 -17.62
C GLU A 17 21.40 -3.16 -17.92
N PRO A 18 21.34 -2.65 -19.16
CA PRO A 18 20.25 -1.76 -19.58
C PRO A 18 18.90 -2.43 -19.34
N PHE A 19 17.87 -1.65 -18.99
CA PHE A 19 16.47 -2.11 -18.87
C PHE A 19 15.89 -2.53 -20.23
N THR A 20 16.47 -3.52 -20.88
CA THR A 20 15.95 -4.17 -22.07
C THR A 20 16.06 -5.68 -21.88
N SER A 21 15.47 -6.19 -20.80
CA SER A 21 15.04 -7.58 -20.80
C SER A 21 13.81 -7.66 -21.71
N SER A 22 13.90 -8.39 -22.81
CA SER A 22 12.73 -8.99 -23.47
C SER A 22 12.09 -9.95 -22.46
N ARG A 23 11.31 -9.39 -21.53
CA ARG A 23 10.64 -10.17 -20.50
C ARG A 23 9.70 -11.12 -21.26
N PRO A 24 9.76 -12.45 -21.04
CA PRO A 24 8.74 -13.35 -21.59
C PRO A 24 7.39 -12.76 -21.22
N ALA A 25 6.45 -12.73 -22.17
CA ALA A 25 5.14 -12.12 -21.98
C ALA A 25 4.50 -12.74 -20.73
N GLY A 26 4.63 -12.02 -19.62
CA GLY A 26 4.09 -12.46 -18.35
C GLY A 26 2.58 -12.61 -18.47
N PRO A 27 1.94 -13.30 -17.53
CA PRO A 27 0.48 -13.38 -17.51
C PRO A 27 -0.10 -11.97 -17.69
N LYS A 28 -1.00 -11.81 -18.67
CA LYS A 28 -1.62 -10.51 -18.96
C LYS A 28 -2.31 -10.03 -17.70
N ALA A 29 -1.99 -8.82 -17.25
CA ALA A 29 -2.72 -8.19 -16.17
C ALA A 29 -4.18 -7.99 -16.61
N ARG A 30 -5.12 -8.40 -15.75
CA ARG A 30 -6.55 -8.15 -15.97
C ARG A 30 -6.92 -6.83 -15.31
N VAL A 31 -7.54 -5.95 -16.09
CA VAL A 31 -8.06 -4.67 -15.62
C VAL A 31 -9.57 -4.67 -15.82
N VAL A 32 -10.30 -4.24 -14.78
CA VAL A 32 -11.75 -4.08 -14.81
C VAL A 32 -12.06 -2.63 -14.52
N ILE A 33 -12.92 -2.04 -15.34
CA ILE A 33 -13.45 -0.69 -15.16
C ILE A 33 -14.92 -0.81 -14.83
N VAL A 34 -15.37 -0.15 -13.76
CA VAL A 34 -16.77 -0.09 -13.36
C VAL A 34 -17.19 1.36 -13.33
N GLU A 35 -18.29 1.65 -14.00
CA GLU A 35 -18.85 2.99 -14.11
C GLU A 35 -20.32 2.99 -13.67
N ASP A 36 -20.72 4.08 -13.03
CA ASP A 36 -22.11 4.44 -12.75
C ASP A 36 -22.17 5.97 -12.77
N ARG A 37 -22.94 6.53 -13.70
CA ARG A 37 -23.05 7.98 -13.92
C ARG A 37 -23.73 8.70 -12.76
N GLU A 38 -24.47 7.97 -11.93
CA GLU A 38 -25.19 8.49 -10.78
C GLU A 38 -24.45 8.21 -9.46
N ALA A 39 -23.26 7.59 -9.50
CA ALA A 39 -22.48 7.29 -8.30
C ALA A 39 -21.89 8.55 -7.63
N THR A 40 -21.94 9.69 -8.29
CA THR A 40 -21.52 10.97 -7.72
C THR A 40 -22.55 12.05 -7.96
N ASP A 41 -22.75 12.90 -6.97
CA ASP A 41 -23.52 14.13 -7.08
C ASP A 41 -22.73 15.27 -6.44
N SER A 42 -22.55 16.37 -7.17
CA SER A 42 -21.81 17.54 -6.69
C SER A 42 -20.44 17.17 -6.09
N PHE A 43 -19.71 16.28 -6.77
CA PHE A 43 -18.40 15.72 -6.38
C PHE A 43 -18.38 14.88 -5.08
N ARG A 44 -19.55 14.51 -4.56
CA ARG A 44 -19.71 13.60 -3.42
C ARG A 44 -20.17 12.25 -3.92
N ALA A 45 -19.57 11.19 -3.40
CA ALA A 45 -20.00 9.83 -3.69
C ALA A 45 -21.40 9.58 -3.09
N ARG A 46 -22.29 8.96 -3.87
CA ARG A 46 -23.60 8.47 -3.43
C ARG A 46 -23.43 7.09 -2.83
N ALA A 47 -23.40 7.01 -1.50
CA ALA A 47 -23.04 5.81 -0.75
C ALA A 47 -23.87 4.58 -1.14
N GLU A 48 -25.16 4.77 -1.45
CA GLU A 48 -26.09 3.72 -1.86
C GLU A 48 -25.75 3.07 -3.22
N ARG A 49 -24.96 3.76 -4.07
CA ARG A 49 -24.54 3.25 -5.40
C ARG A 49 -23.26 2.43 -5.32
N ILE A 50 -22.39 2.73 -4.36
CA ILE A 50 -21.02 2.20 -4.31
C ILE A 50 -20.98 0.67 -4.07
N PRO A 51 -21.81 0.06 -3.20
CA PRO A 51 -21.80 -1.40 -2.99
C PRO A 51 -21.98 -2.19 -4.29
N ALA A 52 -22.93 -1.79 -5.14
CA ALA A 52 -23.17 -2.44 -6.43
C ALA A 52 -21.99 -2.26 -7.40
N MET A 53 -21.25 -1.14 -7.32
CA MET A 53 -20.03 -0.95 -8.10
C MET A 53 -18.90 -1.86 -7.60
N VAL A 54 -18.71 -1.97 -6.29
CA VAL A 54 -17.69 -2.87 -5.68
C VAL A 54 -17.98 -4.32 -6.04
N GLU A 55 -19.23 -4.76 -5.93
CA GLU A 55 -19.66 -6.10 -6.32
C GLU A 55 -19.35 -6.40 -7.78
N ARG A 56 -19.76 -5.51 -8.71
CA ARG A 56 -19.43 -5.66 -10.15
C ARG A 56 -17.92 -5.68 -10.37
N GLY A 57 -17.16 -4.89 -9.63
CA GLY A 57 -15.71 -4.82 -9.76
C GLY A 57 -15.04 -6.14 -9.38
N VAL A 58 -15.35 -6.66 -8.19
CA VAL A 58 -14.71 -7.88 -7.67
C VAL A 58 -15.16 -9.15 -8.39
N THR A 59 -16.44 -9.26 -8.75
CA THR A 59 -16.96 -10.42 -9.51
C THR A 59 -16.38 -10.45 -10.93
N ASN A 60 -16.35 -9.31 -11.63
CA ASN A 60 -15.74 -9.23 -12.95
C ASN A 60 -14.22 -9.41 -12.91
N LEU A 61 -13.52 -9.00 -11.84
CA LEU A 61 -12.07 -9.21 -11.73
C LEU A 61 -11.74 -10.70 -11.57
N THR A 62 -12.52 -11.40 -10.76
CA THR A 62 -12.27 -12.80 -10.37
C THR A 62 -13.00 -13.83 -11.25
N SER A 63 -13.91 -13.38 -12.12
CA SER A 63 -14.86 -14.23 -12.85
C SER A 63 -15.70 -15.13 -11.93
N LYS A 64 -16.06 -14.66 -10.73
CA LYS A 64 -16.95 -15.37 -9.80
C LYS A 64 -18.38 -14.83 -9.90
N ALA A 65 -19.35 -15.68 -9.57
CA ALA A 65 -20.76 -15.34 -9.71
C ALA A 65 -21.25 -14.39 -8.60
N THR A 66 -20.64 -14.46 -7.42
CA THR A 66 -21.03 -13.66 -6.25
C THR A 66 -19.84 -12.93 -5.64
N SER A 67 -20.10 -11.79 -4.98
CA SER A 67 -19.09 -11.03 -4.24
C SER A 67 -18.37 -11.88 -3.18
N ARG A 68 -19.11 -12.75 -2.48
CA ARG A 68 -18.56 -13.66 -1.47
C ARG A 68 -17.56 -14.64 -2.08
N GLU A 69 -17.92 -15.33 -3.16
CA GLU A 69 -16.99 -16.25 -3.85
C GLU A 69 -15.79 -15.51 -4.42
N ALA A 70 -16.00 -14.28 -4.90
CA ALA A 70 -14.94 -13.42 -5.42
C ALA A 70 -13.91 -13.10 -4.33
N TRP A 71 -14.35 -12.60 -3.17
CA TRP A 71 -13.45 -12.31 -2.05
C TRP A 71 -12.76 -13.55 -1.52
N LEU A 72 -13.50 -14.66 -1.33
CA LEU A 72 -12.93 -15.91 -0.83
C LEU A 72 -11.98 -16.61 -1.82
N SER A 73 -11.90 -16.12 -3.07
CA SER A 73 -10.86 -16.53 -4.02
C SER A 73 -9.54 -15.75 -3.88
N LEU A 74 -9.55 -14.61 -3.19
CA LEU A 74 -8.42 -13.71 -2.99
C LEU A 74 -7.87 -13.74 -1.56
N VAL A 75 -8.78 -13.91 -0.58
CA VAL A 75 -8.49 -13.94 0.86
C VAL A 75 -9.22 -15.11 1.52
N SER A 76 -8.81 -15.48 2.72
CA SER A 76 -9.47 -16.46 3.59
C SER A 76 -10.03 -15.79 4.84
N THR A 77 -10.93 -16.47 5.55
CA THR A 77 -11.47 -15.99 6.84
C THR A 77 -10.47 -16.13 8.01
N GLN A 78 -9.23 -16.54 7.74
CA GLN A 78 -8.13 -16.54 8.69
C GLN A 78 -7.14 -15.40 8.43
N ASP A 79 -7.26 -14.73 7.28
CA ASP A 79 -6.38 -13.63 6.92
C ASP A 79 -6.72 -12.37 7.73
N VAL A 80 -5.67 -11.63 8.11
CA VAL A 80 -5.81 -10.25 8.56
C VAL A 80 -5.67 -9.35 7.34
N VAL A 81 -6.78 -8.74 6.91
CA VAL A 81 -6.87 -7.94 5.70
C VAL A 81 -6.69 -6.47 6.02
N GLY A 82 -5.60 -5.88 5.53
CA GLY A 82 -5.33 -4.46 5.58
C GLY A 82 -5.91 -3.72 4.37
N ILE A 83 -6.88 -2.85 4.61
CA ILE A 83 -7.43 -1.91 3.62
C ILE A 83 -6.57 -0.65 3.63
N LYS A 84 -5.62 -0.57 2.69
CA LYS A 84 -4.72 0.57 2.56
C LYS A 84 -5.46 1.72 1.87
N VAL A 85 -5.67 2.80 2.62
CA VAL A 85 -6.26 4.06 2.10
C VAL A 85 -5.18 5.12 1.92
N TYR A 86 -5.52 6.23 1.26
CA TYR A 86 -4.71 7.44 1.20
C TYR A 86 -5.48 8.60 1.83
N SER A 87 -5.14 8.88 3.09
CA SER A 87 -5.91 9.74 4.00
C SER A 87 -5.39 11.18 4.06
N VAL A 88 -4.12 11.41 3.72
CA VAL A 88 -3.46 12.73 3.81
C VAL A 88 -4.25 13.86 3.15
N PRO A 89 -4.82 13.70 1.93
CA PRO A 89 -5.59 14.77 1.28
C PRO A 89 -7.01 14.96 1.85
N GLY A 90 -7.39 14.22 2.89
CA GLY A 90 -8.71 14.27 3.51
C GLY A 90 -9.81 13.54 2.74
N PRO A 91 -11.07 13.63 3.19
CA PRO A 91 -12.17 12.78 2.72
C PRO A 91 -12.64 13.09 1.30
N ASN A 92 -12.31 14.28 0.78
CA ASN A 92 -12.75 14.77 -0.52
C ASN A 92 -11.73 14.58 -1.64
N SER A 93 -10.45 14.47 -1.31
CA SER A 93 -9.39 14.33 -2.32
C SER A 93 -8.70 12.98 -2.22
N GLY A 94 -8.55 12.44 -1.01
CA GLY A 94 -7.97 11.12 -0.77
C GLY A 94 -8.89 9.98 -1.21
N THR A 95 -8.61 8.78 -0.68
CA THR A 95 -9.52 7.64 -0.89
C THR A 95 -10.90 7.99 -0.35
N ARG A 96 -11.94 7.82 -1.17
CA ARG A 96 -13.31 8.17 -0.73
C ARG A 96 -13.75 7.24 0.41
N PRO A 97 -14.18 7.77 1.57
CA PRO A 97 -14.61 6.93 2.70
C PRO A 97 -15.75 5.97 2.33
N ALA A 98 -16.66 6.38 1.45
CA ALA A 98 -17.74 5.53 0.94
C ALA A 98 -17.23 4.28 0.20
N VAL A 99 -16.10 4.37 -0.51
CA VAL A 99 -15.49 3.23 -1.22
C VAL A 99 -14.83 2.28 -0.24
N ALA A 100 -14.07 2.80 0.73
CA ALA A 100 -13.47 1.97 1.78
C ALA A 100 -14.55 1.24 2.60
N ARG A 101 -15.62 1.94 3.01
CA ARG A 101 -16.78 1.36 3.68
C ARG A 101 -17.38 0.21 2.88
N ALA A 102 -17.71 0.43 1.61
CA ALA A 102 -18.35 -0.60 0.77
C ALA A 102 -17.47 -1.85 0.60
N VAL A 103 -16.14 -1.68 0.53
CA VAL A 103 -15.20 -2.81 0.50
C VAL A 103 -15.20 -3.57 1.84
N VAL A 104 -15.15 -2.85 2.97
CA VAL A 104 -15.21 -3.47 4.30
C VAL A 104 -16.52 -4.23 4.50
N GLU A 105 -17.67 -3.62 4.20
CA GLU A 105 -18.98 -4.26 4.28
C GLU A 105 -19.06 -5.52 3.40
N SER A 106 -18.46 -5.47 2.20
CA SER A 106 -18.42 -6.62 1.30
C SER A 106 -17.54 -7.77 1.83
N LEU A 107 -16.43 -7.46 2.53
CA LEU A 107 -15.60 -8.46 3.21
C LEU A 107 -16.29 -9.05 4.45
N LEU A 108 -16.96 -8.22 5.24
CA LEU A 108 -17.78 -8.66 6.37
C LEU A 108 -18.88 -9.62 5.89
N ALA A 109 -19.59 -9.27 4.81
CA ALA A 109 -20.60 -10.11 4.19
C ALA A 109 -20.02 -11.41 3.61
N ALA A 110 -18.75 -11.42 3.19
CA ALA A 110 -18.06 -12.65 2.78
C ALA A 110 -17.75 -13.59 3.97
N GLY A 111 -17.80 -13.08 5.20
CA GLY A 111 -17.62 -13.83 6.44
C GLY A 111 -16.30 -13.56 7.17
N LEU A 112 -15.57 -12.50 6.81
CA LEU A 112 -14.37 -12.11 7.55
C LEU A 112 -14.76 -11.52 8.92
N PRO A 113 -14.15 -11.98 10.02
CA PRO A 113 -14.34 -11.38 11.33
C PRO A 113 -13.96 -9.88 11.34
N PRO A 114 -14.75 -8.98 11.96
CA PRO A 114 -14.43 -7.55 11.99
C PRO A 114 -13.03 -7.23 12.53
N LYS A 115 -12.56 -7.97 13.54
CA LYS A 115 -11.23 -7.80 14.14
C LYS A 115 -10.06 -8.17 13.21
N GLN A 116 -10.35 -8.88 12.11
CA GLN A 116 -9.36 -9.22 11.08
C GLN A 116 -9.32 -8.19 9.94
N ILE A 117 -10.18 -7.18 9.94
CA ILE A 117 -10.17 -6.12 8.94
C ILE A 117 -9.58 -4.86 9.58
N ILE A 118 -8.57 -4.29 8.93
CA ILE A 118 -7.87 -3.09 9.40
C ILE A 118 -7.89 -2.04 8.29
N ILE A 119 -8.55 -0.90 8.51
CA ILE A 119 -8.36 0.29 7.66
C ILE A 119 -7.08 0.97 8.12
N TRP A 120 -6.14 1.23 7.21
CA TRP A 120 -4.84 1.78 7.62
C TRP A 120 -4.22 2.74 6.62
N ASP A 121 -3.43 3.65 7.17
CA ASP A 121 -2.53 4.57 6.47
C ASP A 121 -1.42 5.02 7.44
N LYS A 122 -0.52 5.92 7.03
CA LYS A 122 0.64 6.32 7.86
C LYS A 122 0.28 7.03 9.16
N SER A 123 -0.66 7.98 9.08
CA SER A 123 -0.90 8.99 10.12
C SER A 123 -2.28 8.84 10.73
N GLU A 124 -2.34 8.65 12.06
CA GLU A 124 -3.60 8.55 12.78
C GLU A 124 -4.43 9.83 12.65
N ARG A 125 -3.76 10.99 12.75
CA ARG A 125 -4.40 12.29 12.60
C ARG A 125 -5.14 12.40 11.27
N ASP A 126 -4.51 11.94 10.19
CA ASP A 126 -5.07 12.07 8.85
C ASP A 126 -6.19 11.03 8.62
N LEU A 127 -6.05 9.82 9.19
CA LEU A 127 -7.13 8.82 9.25
C LEU A 127 -8.38 9.36 9.98
N ARG A 128 -8.20 10.03 11.12
CA ARG A 128 -9.29 10.70 11.87
C ARG A 128 -9.94 11.81 11.06
N ARG A 129 -9.13 12.72 10.50
CA ARG A 129 -9.64 13.84 9.68
C ARG A 129 -10.38 13.37 8.42
N ALA A 130 -10.00 12.22 7.88
CA ALA A 130 -10.65 11.62 6.72
C ALA A 130 -11.93 10.82 7.06
N GLY A 131 -12.28 10.69 8.34
CA GLY A 131 -13.52 10.05 8.77
C GLY A 131 -13.48 8.52 8.86
N TYR A 132 -12.28 7.91 8.90
CA TYR A 132 -12.18 6.44 8.91
C TYR A 132 -12.41 5.83 10.28
N PHE A 133 -12.14 6.56 11.37
CA PHE A 133 -12.39 6.05 12.72
C PHE A 133 -13.88 5.87 12.99
N GLU A 134 -14.71 6.79 12.49
CA GLU A 134 -16.17 6.70 12.54
C GLU A 134 -16.67 5.47 11.77
N ILE A 135 -16.10 5.18 10.60
CA ILE A 135 -16.39 3.95 9.85
C ILE A 135 -15.97 2.71 10.65
N GLY A 136 -14.79 2.76 11.28
CA GLY A 136 -14.27 1.70 12.13
C GLY A 136 -15.21 1.35 13.27
N ASP A 137 -15.64 2.36 14.01
CA ASP A 137 -16.55 2.24 15.16
C ASP A 137 -17.93 1.70 14.73
N GLU A 138 -18.50 2.23 13.64
CA GLU A 138 -19.80 1.79 13.14
C GLU A 138 -19.81 0.33 12.65
N LEU A 139 -18.73 -0.12 12.01
CA LEU A 139 -18.61 -1.47 11.45
C LEU A 139 -17.94 -2.47 12.42
N GLY A 140 -17.43 -2.00 13.55
CA GLY A 140 -16.69 -2.80 14.52
C GLY A 140 -15.34 -3.32 14.01
N VAL A 141 -14.73 -2.64 13.03
CA VAL A 141 -13.43 -3.01 12.45
C VAL A 141 -12.30 -2.16 13.02
N ARG A 142 -11.05 -2.57 12.80
CA ARG A 142 -9.88 -1.84 13.31
C ARG A 142 -9.52 -0.70 12.38
N VAL A 143 -9.00 0.39 12.96
CA VAL A 143 -8.40 1.50 12.23
C VAL A 143 -7.06 1.81 12.88
N GLU A 144 -5.97 1.67 12.13
CA GLU A 144 -4.62 1.75 12.68
C GLU A 144 -3.68 2.57 11.80
N ALA A 145 -2.87 3.40 12.45
CA ALA A 145 -1.81 4.12 11.79
C ALA A 145 -0.52 3.31 11.81
N SER A 146 0.12 3.14 10.65
CA SER A 146 1.35 2.34 10.56
C SER A 146 2.51 2.93 11.36
N ALA A 147 2.59 4.27 11.49
CA ALA A 147 3.60 4.92 12.32
C ALA A 147 3.38 4.63 13.82
N SER A 148 2.12 4.63 14.28
CA SER A 148 1.77 4.33 15.68
C SER A 148 2.05 2.87 16.06
N ALA A 149 2.01 1.95 15.10
CA ALA A 149 2.38 0.54 15.32
C ALA A 149 3.90 0.34 15.52
N GLY A 150 4.70 1.35 15.23
CA GLY A 150 6.17 1.29 15.26
C GLY A 150 6.75 0.50 14.09
N TYR A 151 8.08 0.37 14.11
CA TYR A 151 8.86 -0.15 12.98
C TYR A 151 9.64 -1.41 13.35
N ASP A 152 9.86 -2.27 12.37
CA ASP A 152 10.45 -3.59 12.52
C ASP A 152 11.96 -3.56 12.22
N ASP A 153 12.77 -3.73 13.26
CA ASP A 153 14.24 -3.72 13.19
C ASP A 153 14.79 -4.77 12.21
N ALA A 154 14.07 -5.87 11.99
CA ALA A 154 14.47 -6.96 11.10
C ALA A 154 14.07 -6.73 9.64
N SER A 155 13.19 -5.76 9.36
CA SER A 155 12.67 -5.48 8.02
C SER A 155 12.93 -4.04 7.63
N SER A 156 14.05 -3.82 6.95
CA SER A 156 14.40 -2.50 6.39
C SER A 156 15.01 -2.65 5.00
N TYR A 157 14.98 -1.56 4.24
CA TYR A 157 15.77 -1.44 3.03
C TYR A 157 16.72 -0.25 3.13
N THR A 158 17.94 -0.49 2.67
CA THR A 158 19.04 0.47 2.73
C THR A 158 19.17 1.21 1.40
N ASN A 159 19.43 2.51 1.47
CA ASN A 159 19.77 3.34 0.31
C ASN A 159 21.00 4.18 0.65
N SER A 160 21.82 4.51 -0.36
CA SER A 160 22.99 5.39 -0.21
C SER A 160 22.61 6.84 0.11
N ILE A 161 21.38 7.24 -0.19
CA ILE A 161 20.84 8.55 0.16
C ILE A 161 20.53 8.55 1.67
N ILE A 162 21.29 9.37 2.41
CA ILE A 162 21.08 9.62 3.84
C ILE A 162 19.86 10.55 3.97
N GLY A 163 18.82 10.09 4.64
CA GLY A 163 17.62 10.88 4.90
C GLY A 163 17.80 11.86 6.06
N SER A 164 17.09 12.98 5.98
CA SER A 164 16.87 13.86 7.12
C SER A 164 15.74 13.27 7.97
N LEU A 165 16.11 12.59 9.05
CA LEU A 165 15.16 11.94 9.95
C LEU A 165 14.28 12.99 10.63
N VAL A 166 13.01 12.67 10.81
CA VAL A 166 12.03 13.50 11.54
C VAL A 166 11.44 12.76 12.72
N TRP A 167 10.83 13.51 13.64
CA TRP A 167 10.14 12.92 14.78
C TRP A 167 9.12 11.88 14.30
N GLY A 168 9.23 10.67 14.83
CA GLY A 168 8.45 9.50 14.42
C GLY A 168 9.22 8.50 13.56
N ASP A 169 10.36 8.88 12.96
CA ASP A 169 11.24 7.92 12.30
C ASP A 169 11.99 7.08 13.34
N HIS A 170 12.22 5.80 13.02
CA HIS A 170 12.76 4.81 13.95
C HIS A 170 14.15 5.19 14.48
N GLU A 171 14.99 5.79 13.62
CA GLU A 171 16.36 6.16 13.98
C GLU A 171 16.52 7.63 14.41
N PHE A 172 15.42 8.39 14.60
CA PHE A 172 15.46 9.86 14.73
C PHE A 172 16.44 10.40 15.78
N GLU A 173 16.55 9.72 16.93
CA GLU A 173 17.41 10.14 18.05
C GLU A 173 18.79 9.44 18.04
N LEU A 174 19.08 8.63 17.01
CA LEU A 174 20.32 7.89 16.90
C LEU A 174 21.38 8.68 16.14
N THR A 175 22.65 8.43 16.45
CA THR A 175 23.79 9.03 15.76
C THR A 175 24.78 7.96 15.34
N GLY A 176 25.24 7.98 14.09
CA GLY A 176 26.22 7.03 13.57
C GLY A 176 26.37 7.12 12.05
N PRO A 177 27.40 6.48 11.47
CA PRO A 177 27.72 6.58 10.05
C PRO A 177 26.65 6.00 9.13
N ASP A 178 25.79 5.11 9.64
CA ASP A 178 24.75 4.42 8.87
C ASP A 178 23.32 4.82 9.26
N ILE A 179 23.17 5.74 10.21
CA ILE A 179 21.87 6.27 10.61
C ILE A 179 21.28 7.13 9.48
N GLY A 180 19.99 6.96 9.20
CA GLY A 180 19.28 7.67 8.14
C GLY A 180 19.41 7.02 6.76
N LYS A 181 20.20 5.95 6.61
CA LYS A 181 20.31 5.20 5.35
C LYS A 181 19.22 4.14 5.19
N ARG A 182 18.50 3.81 6.27
CA ARG A 182 17.48 2.76 6.28
C ARG A 182 16.08 3.36 6.36
N SER A 183 15.15 2.66 5.72
CA SER A 183 13.71 2.82 5.98
C SER A 183 13.20 1.48 6.47
N PHE A 184 12.60 1.46 7.64
CA PHE A 184 12.06 0.31 8.34
C PHE A 184 10.59 0.15 8.01
N VAL A 185 10.18 -1.10 7.82
CA VAL A 185 8.78 -1.46 7.57
C VAL A 185 8.01 -1.42 8.88
N SER A 186 6.80 -0.87 8.85
CA SER A 186 5.92 -0.84 10.02
C SER A 186 5.58 -2.25 10.49
N LYS A 187 5.57 -2.47 11.81
CA LYS A 187 5.14 -3.74 12.42
C LYS A 187 3.71 -4.11 12.04
N LEU A 188 2.86 -3.14 11.74
CA LEU A 188 1.52 -3.39 11.21
C LEU A 188 1.59 -4.22 9.90
N VAL A 189 2.50 -3.85 9.00
CA VAL A 189 2.66 -4.48 7.70
C VAL A 189 3.48 -5.77 7.80
N SER A 190 4.56 -5.79 8.59
CA SER A 190 5.45 -6.95 8.66
C SER A 190 4.95 -8.08 9.58
N GLN A 191 4.15 -7.77 10.60
CA GLN A 191 3.79 -8.73 11.65
C GLN A 191 2.30 -9.00 11.78
N GLN A 192 1.43 -8.10 11.35
CA GLN A 192 -0.02 -8.22 11.60
C GLN A 192 -0.84 -8.50 10.35
N ILE A 193 -0.61 -7.78 9.26
CA ILE A 193 -1.39 -7.91 8.02
C ILE A 193 -0.89 -9.08 7.19
N THR A 194 -1.79 -9.96 6.76
CA THR A 194 -1.46 -11.09 5.86
C THR A 194 -1.86 -10.82 4.41
N LYS A 195 -2.84 -9.93 4.17
CA LYS A 195 -3.31 -9.53 2.85
C LYS A 195 -3.56 -8.03 2.80
N ILE A 196 -3.11 -7.37 1.74
CA ILE A 196 -3.35 -5.94 1.53
C ILE A 196 -4.26 -5.74 0.33
N ILE A 197 -5.36 -5.00 0.54
CA ILE A 197 -6.18 -4.44 -0.53
C ILE A 197 -5.89 -2.94 -0.56
N SER A 198 -5.26 -2.49 -1.65
CA SER A 198 -4.90 -1.08 -1.83
C SER A 198 -6.01 -0.32 -2.56
N LEU A 199 -6.49 0.76 -1.93
CA LEU A 199 -7.52 1.64 -2.46
C LEU A 199 -6.92 3.02 -2.72
N ALA A 200 -6.10 3.14 -3.76
CA ALA A 200 -5.47 4.42 -4.11
C ALA A 200 -6.40 5.34 -4.92
N PRO A 201 -6.47 6.64 -4.60
CA PRO A 201 -7.06 7.63 -5.49
C PRO A 201 -6.10 7.91 -6.66
N LEU A 202 -6.61 8.31 -7.82
CA LEU A 202 -5.79 8.72 -8.96
C LEU A 202 -5.50 10.22 -8.89
N LEU A 203 -4.65 10.62 -7.93
CA LEU A 203 -4.22 12.01 -7.77
C LEU A 203 -2.87 12.24 -8.45
N ASN A 204 -2.64 13.45 -8.95
CA ASN A 204 -1.32 13.89 -9.38
C ASN A 204 -0.33 13.88 -8.20
N HIS A 205 0.91 13.49 -8.45
CA HIS A 205 2.03 13.65 -7.53
C HIS A 205 3.19 14.32 -8.29
N ASN A 206 3.67 15.47 -7.79
CA ASN A 206 4.60 16.32 -8.53
C ASN A 206 5.90 15.61 -8.93
N SER A 207 6.39 14.68 -8.10
CA SER A 207 7.65 13.95 -8.37
C SER A 207 7.42 12.53 -8.92
N ALA A 208 6.27 11.91 -8.63
CA ALA A 208 6.01 10.51 -8.95
C ALA A 208 5.01 10.34 -10.12
N GLY A 209 4.51 11.45 -10.66
CA GLY A 209 3.42 11.50 -11.63
C GLY A 209 2.06 11.25 -10.98
N VAL A 210 1.87 10.10 -10.33
CA VAL A 210 0.57 9.71 -9.75
C VAL A 210 0.74 9.13 -8.34
N SER A 211 -0.10 9.57 -7.42
CA SER A 211 -0.27 8.98 -6.08
C SER A 211 -1.07 7.68 -6.15
N GLY A 212 -0.55 6.68 -6.87
CA GLY A 212 -1.22 5.40 -7.13
C GLY A 212 -0.95 4.32 -6.06
N ASN A 213 -1.37 3.09 -6.36
CA ASN A 213 -1.27 1.95 -5.42
C ASN A 213 0.16 1.71 -4.90
N LEU A 214 1.17 1.77 -5.78
CA LEU A 214 2.57 1.50 -5.40
C LEU A 214 3.14 2.60 -4.53
N TYR A 215 2.94 3.86 -4.92
CA TYR A 215 3.40 5.01 -4.14
C TYR A 215 2.75 4.99 -2.76
N GLY A 216 1.41 4.99 -2.70
CA GLY A 216 0.67 5.05 -1.44
C GLY A 216 0.95 3.87 -0.51
N LEU A 217 1.16 2.67 -1.06
CA LEU A 217 1.58 1.51 -0.29
C LEU A 217 3.00 1.69 0.26
N ALA A 218 3.95 2.07 -0.58
CA ALA A 218 5.35 2.25 -0.18
C ALA A 218 5.49 3.32 0.91
N VAL A 219 5.03 4.55 0.66
CA VAL A 219 5.17 5.64 1.65
C VAL A 219 4.36 5.40 2.91
N GLY A 220 3.25 4.67 2.82
CA GLY A 220 2.44 4.32 3.97
C GLY A 220 3.02 3.22 4.84
N SER A 221 3.91 2.37 4.30
CA SER A 221 4.40 1.18 5.00
C SER A 221 5.69 1.40 5.79
N VAL A 222 6.40 2.52 5.54
CA VAL A 222 7.79 2.69 6.00
C VAL A 222 8.02 4.08 6.59
N ASP A 223 9.05 4.20 7.42
CA ASP A 223 9.58 5.48 7.91
C ASP A 223 10.62 6.10 6.97
N ASN A 224 11.16 7.26 7.35
CA ASN A 224 12.25 7.95 6.66
C ASN A 224 11.93 8.13 5.16
N THR A 225 10.70 8.55 4.86
CA THR A 225 10.21 8.71 3.48
C THR A 225 10.55 10.06 2.89
N MET A 226 10.88 11.07 3.71
CA MET A 226 11.21 12.42 3.24
C MET A 226 12.40 12.44 2.28
N ARG A 227 13.33 11.50 2.43
CA ARG A 227 14.50 11.36 1.54
C ARG A 227 14.14 11.03 0.08
N PHE A 228 12.91 10.61 -0.19
CA PHE A 228 12.41 10.35 -1.55
C PHE A 228 11.59 11.51 -2.11
N GLU A 229 11.24 12.48 -1.27
CA GLU A 229 10.35 13.59 -1.61
C GLU A 229 11.09 14.93 -1.68
N LEU A 230 12.23 15.04 -1.00
CA LEU A 230 13.10 16.21 -1.04
C LEU A 230 14.11 16.08 -2.19
N ASP A 231 14.28 17.18 -2.94
CA ASP A 231 15.36 17.30 -3.93
C ASP A 231 16.71 17.32 -3.18
N PRO A 232 17.73 16.56 -3.61
CA PRO A 232 19.01 16.49 -2.88
C PRO A 232 19.77 17.82 -2.81
N GLY A 233 19.37 18.83 -3.57
CA GLY A 233 20.14 20.06 -3.80
C GLY A 233 21.21 19.88 -4.85
#